data_AF-A0AA40TH56-F1
#
_entry.id   AF-A0AA40TH56-F1
#
_cell.length_a   1.000
_cell.length_b   1.000
_cell.length_c   1.000
_cell.angle_alpha   90.00
_cell.angle_beta   90.00
_cell.angle_gamma   90.00
#
_symmetry.space_group_name_H-M   'P 1'
#
loop_
_entity.id
_entity.type
_entity.pdbx_description
1 polymer ?
#
loop_
_entity_poly.entity_id
_entity_poly.type
_entity_poly.pdbx_seq_one_letter_code
_entity_poly.pdbx_strand_id
1 'polypeptide(L)'
;MYGVLNMLRSLILQYQPTHAAVVFDAKGKTFRDELFEHYKSHRPPMPDDLRAQIEPLHAMVKAMGLPLLAVSGVEADDVIGTLAREAEKVGRPVLIST
;
A
#
# COMPACT_ATOMS: atom_id res chain seq x y z
N MET A 1 15.06 -4.10 1.82
CA MET A 1 14.54 -4.45 0.48
C MET A 1 14.04 -5.90 0.31
N TYR A 2 14.88 -6.94 0.46
CA TYR A 2 14.48 -8.35 0.17
C TYR A 2 13.32 -8.91 0.99
N GLY A 3 13.12 -8.44 2.23
CA GLY A 3 12.05 -8.93 3.11
C GLY A 3 10.65 -8.74 2.52
N VAL A 4 10.36 -7.55 1.97
CA VAL A 4 9.05 -7.23 1.37
C VAL A 4 8.77 -8.12 0.16
N LEU A 5 9.77 -8.35 -0.69
CA LEU A 5 9.61 -9.18 -1.89
C LEU A 5 9.40 -10.65 -1.56
N ASN A 6 10.14 -11.16 -0.57
CA ASN A 6 9.94 -12.52 -0.09
C ASN A 6 8.55 -12.69 0.50
N MET A 7 8.06 -11.70 1.24
CA MET A 7 6.68 -11.68 1.76
C MET A 7 5.66 -11.69 0.63
N LEU A 8 5.77 -10.78 -0.36
CA LEU A 8 4.87 -10.74 -1.52
C LEU A 8 4.87 -12.06 -2.30
N ARG A 9 6.06 -12.62 -2.57
CA ARG A 9 6.22 -13.91 -3.24
C ARG A 9 5.56 -15.03 -2.44
N SER A 10 5.75 -15.06 -1.12
CA SER A 10 5.15 -16.07 -0.25
C SER A 10 3.62 -15.99 -0.29
N LEU A 11 3.04 -14.79 -0.20
CA LEU A 11 1.60 -14.59 -0.26
C LEU A 11 1.01 -15.07 -1.61
N ILE A 12 1.66 -14.72 -2.72
CA ILE A 12 1.21 -15.15 -4.05
C ILE A 12 1.25 -16.66 -4.19
N LEU A 13 2.32 -17.31 -3.73
CA LEU A 13 2.47 -18.76 -3.81
C LEU A 13 1.49 -19.50 -2.90
N GLN A 14 1.27 -19.00 -1.69
CA GLN A 14 0.40 -19.64 -0.70
C GLN A 14 -1.08 -19.52 -1.04
N TYR A 15 -1.52 -18.35 -1.48
CA TYR A 15 -2.95 -18.05 -1.67
C TYR A 15 -3.39 -18.12 -3.13
N GLN A 16 -2.45 -18.15 -4.09
CA GLN A 16 -2.70 -18.16 -5.54
C GLN A 16 -3.84 -17.22 -5.97
N PRO A 17 -3.77 -15.94 -5.60
CA PRO A 17 -4.89 -15.03 -5.84
C PRO A 17 -5.06 -14.75 -7.33
N THR A 18 -6.30 -14.61 -7.77
CA THR A 18 -6.62 -14.16 -9.15
C THR A 18 -6.40 -12.66 -9.34
N HIS A 19 -6.40 -11.90 -8.24
CA HIS A 19 -6.21 -10.45 -8.22
C HIS A 19 -5.28 -10.09 -7.06
N ALA A 20 -4.30 -9.22 -7.31
CA ALA A 20 -3.42 -8.67 -6.28
C ALA A 20 -3.09 -7.22 -6.63
N ALA A 21 -2.90 -6.39 -5.61
CA ALA A 21 -2.43 -5.02 -5.75
C ALA A 21 -1.56 -4.67 -4.53
N VAL A 22 -0.57 -3.81 -4.74
CA VAL A 22 0.23 -3.23 -3.67
C VAL A 22 -0.12 -1.75 -3.57
N VAL A 23 -0.42 -1.28 -2.37
CA VAL A 23 -0.83 0.11 -2.13
C VAL A 23 0.27 0.80 -1.33
N PHE A 24 0.66 1.98 -1.77
CA PHE A 24 1.59 2.87 -1.06
C PHE A 24 0.91 4.21 -0.78
N ASP A 25 1.35 4.88 0.29
CA ASP A 25 0.96 6.27 0.53
C ASP A 25 1.44 7.16 -0.62
N ALA A 26 0.54 8.02 -1.10
CA ALA A 26 0.91 9.05 -2.04
C ALA A 26 1.69 10.17 -1.34
N LYS A 27 2.51 10.90 -2.11
CA LYS A 27 3.13 12.14 -1.60
C LYS A 27 2.06 13.21 -1.42
N GLY A 28 2.21 14.01 -0.36
CA GLY A 28 1.36 15.17 -0.10
C GLY A 28 0.45 14.99 1.11
N LYS A 29 -0.46 15.94 1.29
CA LYS A 29 -1.48 15.91 2.34
C LYS A 29 -2.67 15.06 1.90
N THR A 30 -3.41 14.56 2.88
CA THR A 30 -4.68 13.85 2.72
C THR A 30 -5.83 14.72 3.20
N PHE A 31 -7.07 14.31 2.91
CA PHE A 31 -8.25 14.97 3.48
C PHE A 31 -8.26 14.98 5.02
N ARG A 32 -7.54 14.06 5.69
CA ARG A 32 -7.43 14.06 7.17
C ARG A 32 -6.62 15.23 7.69
N ASP A 33 -5.58 15.64 6.96
CA ASP A 33 -4.79 16.83 7.28
C ASP A 33 -5.63 18.11 7.15
N GLU A 34 -6.63 18.12 6.26
CA GLU A 34 -7.58 19.23 6.11
C GLU A 34 -8.62 19.26 7.24
N LEU A 35 -9.05 18.08 7.71
CA LEU A 35 -9.99 17.95 8.83
C LEU A 35 -9.35 18.27 10.18
N PHE A 36 -8.06 17.97 10.35
CA PHE A 36 -7.33 18.21 11.59
C PHE A 36 -5.85 18.45 11.34
N GLU A 37 -5.41 19.69 11.55
CA GLU A 37 -4.03 20.12 11.25
C GLU A 37 -2.94 19.38 12.04
N HIS A 38 -3.25 18.94 13.27
CA HIS A 38 -2.29 18.18 14.09
C HIS A 38 -2.35 16.67 13.87
N TYR A 39 -3.12 16.21 12.88
CA TYR A 39 -3.23 14.79 12.56
C TYR A 39 -1.86 14.19 12.23
N LYS A 40 -1.47 13.12 12.94
CA LYS A 40 -0.15 12.44 12.81
C LYS A 40 1.09 13.36 12.94
N SER A 41 0.95 14.59 13.43
CA SER A 41 2.04 15.58 13.55
C SER A 41 3.23 15.13 14.40
N HIS A 42 3.04 14.15 15.27
CA HIS A 42 4.08 13.61 16.16
C HIS A 42 4.88 12.46 15.53
N ARG A 43 4.54 12.03 14.30
CA ARG A 43 5.30 10.99 13.62
C ARG A 43 6.65 11.56 13.15
N PRO A 44 7.78 10.93 13.50
CA PRO A 44 9.05 11.34 12.94
C PRO A 44 9.04 11.16 11.42
N PRO A 45 9.75 12.01 10.67
CA PRO A 45 9.89 11.82 9.23
C PRO A 45 10.53 10.46 8.94
N MET A 46 10.18 9.87 7.80
CA MET A 46 10.84 8.65 7.36
C MET A 46 12.35 8.89 7.23
N PRO A 47 13.19 8.06 7.88
CA PRO A 47 14.64 8.08 7.72
C PRO A 47 15.08 8.04 6.25
N ASP A 48 16.16 8.76 5.92
CA ASP A 48 16.58 8.95 4.52
C ASP A 48 17.04 7.64 3.85
N ASP A 49 17.64 6.73 4.62
CA ASP A 49 18.04 5.39 4.20
C ASP A 49 16.84 4.50 3.83
N LEU A 50 15.71 4.67 4.53
CA LEU A 50 14.44 4.03 4.17
C LEU A 50 13.80 4.72 2.96
N ARG A 51 13.83 6.05 2.92
CA ARG A 51 13.30 6.82 1.79
C ARG A 51 13.98 6.46 0.47
N ALA A 52 15.30 6.28 0.50
CA ALA A 52 16.08 5.86 -0.67
C ALA A 52 15.69 4.45 -1.18
N GLN A 53 15.06 3.62 -0.35
CA GLN A 53 14.61 2.28 -0.73
C GLN A 53 13.21 2.26 -1.37
N ILE A 54 12.43 3.34 -1.29
CA ILE A 54 11.03 3.37 -1.77
C ILE A 54 10.96 3.22 -3.29
N GLU A 55 11.70 4.03 -4.06
CA GLU A 55 11.69 3.95 -5.53
C GLU A 55 12.19 2.58 -6.06
N PRO A 56 13.31 2.02 -5.55
CA PRO A 56 13.69 0.65 -5.87
C PRO A 56 12.61 -0.37 -5.56
N LEU A 57 11.95 -0.27 -4.40
CA LEU A 57 10.86 -1.18 -4.02
C LEU A 57 9.68 -1.08 -5.00
N HIS A 58 9.28 0.13 -5.38
CA HIS A 58 8.23 0.36 -6.38
C HIS A 58 8.59 -0.29 -7.73
N ALA A 59 9.83 -0.10 -8.19
CA ALA A 59 10.31 -0.70 -9.44
C ALA A 59 10.25 -2.22 -9.40
N MET A 60 10.64 -2.84 -8.28
CA MET A 60 10.61 -4.29 -8.11
C MET A 60 9.19 -4.85 -8.04
N VAL A 61 8.26 -4.19 -7.33
CA VAL A 61 6.84 -4.57 -7.31
C VAL A 61 6.25 -4.55 -8.72
N LYS A 62 6.51 -3.48 -9.48
CA LYS A 62 6.06 -3.38 -10.88
C LYS A 62 6.70 -4.47 -11.76
N ALA A 63 7.98 -4.78 -11.55
CA ALA A 63 8.69 -5.84 -12.29
C ALA A 63 8.14 -7.25 -11.98
N MET A 64 7.55 -7.46 -10.81
CA MET A 64 6.81 -8.69 -10.49
C MET A 64 5.45 -8.78 -11.22
N GLY A 65 5.06 -7.76 -11.99
CA GLY A 65 3.76 -7.69 -12.66
C GLY A 65 2.61 -7.28 -11.74
N LEU A 66 2.91 -6.83 -10.52
CA LEU A 66 1.89 -6.40 -9.57
C LEU A 66 1.49 -4.95 -9.82
N PRO A 67 0.18 -4.65 -9.90
CA PRO A 67 -0.32 -3.28 -9.85
C PRO A 67 0.16 -2.57 -8.58
N LEU A 68 0.71 -1.37 -8.74
CA LEU A 68 1.09 -0.48 -7.65
C LEU A 68 0.18 0.74 -7.66
N LEU A 69 -0.55 0.95 -6.57
CA LEU A 69 -1.48 2.05 -6.41
C LEU A 69 -0.92 3.06 -5.39
N ALA A 70 -0.93 4.33 -5.76
CA ALA A 70 -0.65 5.45 -4.86
C ALA A 70 -1.59 6.58 -5.26
N VAL A 71 -2.66 6.78 -4.48
CA VAL A 71 -3.75 7.70 -4.82
C VAL A 71 -3.59 8.99 -4.01
N SER A 72 -3.44 10.11 -4.70
CA SER A 72 -3.29 11.42 -4.07
C SER A 72 -4.54 11.83 -3.28
N GLY A 73 -4.34 12.51 -2.15
CA GLY A 73 -5.42 13.06 -1.33
C GLY A 73 -6.04 12.09 -0.31
N VAL A 74 -5.64 10.81 -0.31
CA VAL A 74 -6.11 9.78 0.63
C VAL A 74 -4.93 8.97 1.19
N GLU A 75 -5.14 8.26 2.29
CA GLU A 75 -4.15 7.32 2.85
C GLU A 75 -4.22 5.96 2.14
N ALA A 76 -3.13 5.19 2.21
CA ALA A 76 -3.11 3.82 1.69
C ALA A 76 -4.27 2.98 2.26
N ASP A 77 -4.57 3.15 3.56
CA ASP A 77 -5.64 2.44 4.26
C ASP A 77 -7.04 2.74 3.68
N ASP A 78 -7.26 3.96 3.17
CA ASP A 78 -8.54 4.31 2.53
C ASP A 78 -8.72 3.54 1.21
N VAL A 79 -7.64 3.42 0.43
CA VAL A 79 -7.64 2.68 -0.83
C VAL A 79 -7.84 1.18 -0.55
N ILE A 80 -7.11 0.62 0.42
CA ILE A 80 -7.25 -0.78 0.84
C ILE A 80 -8.68 -1.05 1.31
N GLY A 81 -9.22 -0.20 2.20
CA GLY A 81 -10.57 -0.33 2.72
C GLY A 81 -11.64 -0.25 1.64
N THR A 82 -11.47 0.65 0.66
CA THR A 82 -12.37 0.77 -0.49
C THR A 82 -12.35 -0.49 -1.34
N LEU A 83 -11.17 -0.99 -1.72
CA LEU A 83 -11.04 -2.22 -2.53
C LEU A 83 -11.60 -3.45 -1.80
N ALA A 84 -11.36 -3.56 -0.50
CA ALA A 84 -11.87 -4.64 0.32
C ALA A 84 -13.41 -4.63 0.39
N ARG A 85 -14.02 -3.45 0.58
CA ARG A 85 -15.48 -3.29 0.55
C ARG A 85 -16.09 -3.62 -0.80
N GLU A 86 -15.47 -3.18 -1.90
CA GLU A 86 -15.94 -3.51 -3.25
C GLU A 86 -15.86 -5.01 -3.55
N ALA A 87 -14.78 -5.69 -3.11
CA ALA A 87 -14.66 -7.14 -3.24
C ALA A 87 -15.70 -7.88 -2.40
N GLU A 88 -15.93 -7.46 -1.15
CA GLU A 88 -16.95 -8.04 -0.27
C GLU A 88 -18.36 -7.93 -0.88
N LYS A 89 -18.72 -6.78 -1.46
CA LYS A 89 -20.03 -6.57 -2.11
C LYS A 89 -20.33 -7.59 -3.21
N VAL A 90 -19.31 -8.11 -3.88
CA VAL A 90 -19.44 -9.14 -4.93
C VAL A 90 -19.11 -10.54 -4.42
N GLY A 91 -19.06 -10.74 -3.09
CA GLY A 91 -18.84 -12.03 -2.45
C GLY A 91 -17.42 -12.58 -2.61
N ARG A 92 -16.43 -11.73 -2.91
CA ARG A 92 -15.03 -12.17 -3.05
C ARG A 92 -14.32 -12.15 -1.69
N PRO A 93 -13.64 -13.23 -1.30
CA PRO A 93 -12.79 -13.22 -0.11
C PRO A 93 -11.60 -12.28 -0.29
N VAL A 94 -11.22 -11.59 0.77
CA VAL A 94 -10.14 -10.59 0.76
C VAL A 94 -9.09 -10.95 1.79
N LEU A 95 -7.82 -10.89 1.40
CA LEU A 95 -6.67 -10.94 2.30
C LEU A 95 -5.97 -9.58 2.28
N ILE A 96 -5.77 -8.99 3.46
CA ILE A 96 -5.04 -7.73 3.65
C ILE A 96 -3.75 -8.05 4.42
N SER A 97 -2.62 -7.52 3.96
CA SER A 97 -1.31 -7.60 4.64
C SER A 97 -0.73 -6.19 4.74
N THR A 98 -0.59 -5.64 5.95
CA THR A 98 -0.11 -4.26 6.21
C THR A 98 1.17 -4.27 7.03
#